data_AF-A0A1N6V6H7-F1
#
_entry.id   AF-A0A1N6V6H7-F1
#
_cell.length_a   1.000
_cell.length_b   1.000
_cell.length_c   1.000
_cell.angle_alpha   90.00
_cell.angle_beta   90.00
_cell.angle_gamma   90.00
#
_symmetry.space_group_name_H-M   'P 1'
#
loop_
_entity.id
_entity.type
_entity.pdbx_description
1 polymer ?
#
loop_
_entity_poly.entity_id
_entity_poly.type
_entity_poly.pdbx_seq_one_letter_code
_entity_poly.pdbx_strand_id
1 'polypeptide(L)' 'MSNVFVVLPPVCTREEFARLTGLEVKGGSVVLGMCNQSTLPTVKVGRHSLVNVYQIIQDLGAGKTEFLPGDYS' A
#
# COMPACT_ATOMS: atom_id res chain seq x y z
N MET A 1 7.37 -9.71 -27.29
CA MET A 1 7.08 -8.93 -26.07
C MET A 1 8.11 -9.32 -25.02
N SER A 2 8.94 -8.39 -24.58
CA SER A 2 9.87 -8.61 -23.47
C SER A 2 9.09 -8.55 -22.16
N ASN A 3 9.17 -9.61 -21.34
CA ASN A 3 8.62 -9.57 -19.99
C ASN A 3 9.45 -8.60 -19.15
N VAL A 4 8.79 -7.59 -18.57
CA VAL A 4 9.39 -6.69 -17.59
C VAL A 4 9.10 -7.27 -16.21
N PHE A 5 10.16 -7.63 -15.48
CA PHE A 5 10.05 -8.04 -14.09
C PHE A 5 10.22 -6.81 -13.21
N VAL A 6 9.19 -6.46 -12.45
CA VAL A 6 9.26 -5.41 -11.44
C VAL A 6 9.47 -6.09 -10.09
N VAL A 7 10.64 -5.86 -9.48
CA VAL A 7 10.91 -6.31 -8.11
C VAL A 7 10.49 -5.19 -7.17
N LEU A 8 9.38 -5.39 -6.46
CA LEU A 8 8.93 -4.51 -5.40
C LEU A 8 9.36 -5.08 -4.04
N PRO A 9 9.87 -4.26 -3.10
CA PRO A 9 10.05 -4.72 -1.74
C PRO A 9 8.70 -5.10 -1.12
N PRO A 10 8.66 -6.05 -0.17
CA PRO A 10 7.40 -6.51 0.43
C PRO A 10 6.70 -5.41 1.25
N VAL A 11 7.44 -4.39 1.66
CA VAL A 11 6.95 -3.20 2.36
C VAL A 11 7.58 -1.94 1.78
N CYS A 12 6.88 -0.81 1.85
CA CYS A 12 7.43 0.50 1.48
C CYS A 12 6.95 1.60 2.43
N THR A 13 7.61 2.76 2.40
CA THR A 13 7.14 3.94 3.14
C THR A 13 5.82 4.45 2.57
N ARG A 14 5.07 5.23 3.35
CA ARG A 14 3.80 5.83 2.88
C ARG A 14 4.05 6.79 1.71
N GLU A 15 5.17 7.50 1.76
CA GLU A 15 5.62 8.44 0.75
C GLU A 15 5.97 7.73 -0.56
N GLU A 16 6.66 6.60 -0.49
CA GLU A 16 6.99 5.79 -1.67
C GLU A 16 5.75 5.10 -2.24
N PHE A 17 4.85 4.59 -1.38
CA PHE A 17 3.56 4.06 -1.83
C PHE A 17 2.75 5.11 -2.58
N ALA A 18 2.70 6.34 -2.07
CA ALA A 18 2.05 7.45 -2.74
C ALA A 18 2.63 7.65 -4.14
N ARG A 19 3.96 7.82 -4.23
CA ARG A 19 4.70 8.00 -5.49
C ARG A 19 4.47 6.88 -6.51
N LEU A 20 4.46 5.63 -6.07
CA LEU A 20 4.27 4.47 -6.95
C LEU A 20 2.84 4.37 -7.49
N THR A 21 1.86 4.91 -6.75
CA THR A 21 0.43 4.83 -7.10
C THR A 21 -0.12 6.11 -7.73
N GLY A 22 0.67 7.19 -7.77
CA GLY A 22 0.21 8.50 -8.21
C GLY A 22 -0.66 9.22 -7.18
N LEU A 23 -0.77 8.71 -5.95
CA LEU A 23 -1.59 9.29 -4.89
C LEU A 23 -0.96 10.52 -4.24
N GLU A 24 0.33 10.79 -4.49
CA GLU A 24 1.01 11.99 -4.01
C GLU A 24 0.33 13.28 -4.50
N VAL A 25 -0.32 13.24 -5.67
CA VAL A 25 -1.07 14.39 -6.23
C VAL A 25 -2.35 14.71 -5.45
N LYS A 26 -2.82 13.77 -4.61
CA LYS A 26 -4.00 13.94 -3.75
C LYS A 26 -3.68 14.57 -2.39
N GLY A 27 -2.39 14.80 -2.11
CA GLY A 27 -1.89 15.41 -0.88
C GLY A 27 -1.19 14.42 0.05
N GLY A 28 -0.21 14.92 0.81
CA GLY A 28 0.70 14.09 1.62
C GLY A 28 0.07 13.31 2.77
N SER A 29 -1.19 13.57 3.10
CA SER A 29 -1.91 12.89 4.18
C SER A 29 -2.83 11.75 3.72
N VAL A 30 -3.03 11.56 2.40
CA VAL A 30 -4.01 10.58 1.90
C VAL A 30 -3.63 9.15 2.28
N VAL A 31 -2.39 8.75 2.02
CA VAL A 31 -1.90 7.40 2.39
C VAL A 31 -1.88 7.22 3.91
N LEU A 32 -1.55 8.27 4.67
CA LEU A 32 -1.64 8.23 6.13
C LEU A 32 -3.08 8.00 6.61
N GLY A 33 -4.06 8.67 6.00
CA GLY A 33 -5.47 8.47 6.29
C GLY A 33 -5.91 7.02 6.03
N MET A 34 -5.53 6.46 4.88
CA MET A 34 -5.80 5.07 4.53
C MET A 34 -5.17 4.07 5.51
N CYS A 35 -3.94 4.33 5.95
CA CYS A 35 -3.29 3.51 6.98
C CYS A 35 -4.03 3.60 8.33
N ASN A 36 -4.44 4.80 8.75
CA ASN A 36 -5.13 5.01 10.03
C ASN A 36 -6.54 4.41 10.04
N GLN A 37 -7.18 4.32 8.87
CA GLN A 37 -8.52 3.74 8.70
C GLN A 37 -8.48 2.24 8.43
N SER A 38 -7.32 1.59 8.51
CA SER A 38 -7.14 0.18 8.11
C SER A 38 -7.66 -0.11 6.69
N THR A 39 -7.59 0.88 5.80
CA THR A 39 -7.88 0.72 4.36
C THR A 39 -6.68 0.10 3.63
N LEU A 40 -5.46 0.38 4.10
CA LEU A 40 -4.25 -0.25 3.58
C LEU A 40 -3.66 -1.19 4.63
N PRO A 41 -3.14 -2.36 4.21
CA PRO A 41 -2.44 -3.25 5.13
C PRO A 41 -1.13 -2.57 5.54
N THR A 42 -0.85 -2.55 6.84
CA THR A 42 0.33 -1.87 7.38
C THR A 42 1.15 -2.76 8.29
N VAL A 43 2.46 -2.56 8.29
CA VAL A 43 3.42 -3.22 9.18
C VAL A 43 4.09 -2.17 10.06
N LYS A 44 4.16 -2.43 11.36
CA LYS A 44 4.92 -1.58 12.30
C LYS A 44 6.38 -2.00 12.30
N VAL A 45 7.27 -1.05 12.04
CA VAL A 45 8.72 -1.21 12.11
C VAL A 45 9.27 -0.14 13.05
N GLY A 46 9.57 -0.52 14.29
CA GLY A 46 9.88 0.43 15.35
C GLY A 46 8.74 1.43 15.56
N ARG A 47 9.03 2.73 15.43
CA ARG A 47 8.02 3.81 15.54
C ARG A 47 7.37 4.17 14.21
N HIS A 48 7.70 3.48 13.12
CA HIS A 48 7.22 3.79 11.78
C HIS A 48 6.15 2.79 11.33
N SER A 49 5.22 3.27 10.50
CA SER A 49 4.23 2.43 9.80
C SER A 49 4.60 2.38 8.32
N LEU A 50 4.82 1.17 7.82
CA LEU A 50 5.06 0.90 6.40
C LEU A 50 3.81 0.27 5.78
N VAL A 51 3.64 0.46 4.47
CA VAL A 51 2.57 -0.20 3.70
C VAL A 51 3.04 -1.61 3.33
N ASN A 52 2.19 -2.61 3.56
CA ASN A 52 2.45 -4.00 3.20
C ASN A 52 2.06 -4.26 1.74
N VAL A 53 3.00 -3.99 0.84
CA VAL A 53 2.82 -4.17 -0.60
C VAL A 53 2.57 -5.63 -0.95
N TYR A 54 3.21 -6.56 -0.22
CA TYR A 54 3.03 -7.99 -0.44
C TYR A 54 1.57 -8.40 -0.23
N GLN A 55 0.92 -7.94 0.85
CA GLN A 55 -0.49 -8.25 1.10
C GLN A 55 -1.40 -7.69 0.01
N ILE A 56 -1.15 -6.46 -0.45
CA ILE A 56 -1.92 -5.85 -1.56
C ILE A 56 -1.82 -6.72 -2.82
N ILE A 57 -0.63 -7.20 -3.17
CA ILE A 57 -0.43 -8.07 -4.34
C ILE A 57 -1.20 -9.40 -4.18
N GLN A 58 -1.17 -10.01 -3.00
CA GLN A 58 -1.93 -11.24 -2.72
C GLN A 58 -3.43 -11.01 -2.85
N ASP A 59 -3.95 -9.92 -2.29
CA ASP A 59 -5.38 -9.60 -2.32
C ASP A 59 -5.87 -9.31 -3.75
N LEU A 60 -5.09 -8.57 -4.53
CA LEU A 60 -5.34 -8.37 -5.95
C LEU A 60 -5.32 -9.71 -6.71
N GLY A 61 -4.35 -10.58 -6.42
CA GLY A 61 -4.25 -11.92 -7.00
C GLY A 61 -5.44 -12.82 -6.64
N ALA A 62 -6.05 -12.61 -5.48
CA ALA A 62 -7.26 -13.29 -5.03
C ALA A 62 -8.56 -12.68 -5.60
N GLY A 63 -8.46 -11.61 -6.40
CA GLY A 63 -9.60 -10.97 -7.07
C GLY A 63 -10.24 -9.81 -6.31
N LYS A 64 -9.65 -9.33 -5.20
CA LYS A 64 -10.11 -8.11 -4.53
C LYS A 64 -9.83 -6.90 -5.44
N THR A 65 -10.83 -6.06 -5.67
CA THR A 65 -10.71 -4.86 -6.52
C THR A 65 -10.89 -3.55 -5.74
N GLU A 66 -11.40 -3.63 -4.52
CA GLU A 66 -11.66 -2.46 -3.67
C GLU A 66 -11.06 -2.67 -2.29
N PHE A 67 -10.44 -1.62 -1.76
CA PHE A 67 -9.88 -1.55 -0.42
C PHE A 67 -10.66 -0.49 0.35
N LEU A 68 -11.37 -0.90 1.39
CA LEU A 68 -12.30 -0.09 2.16
C LEU A 68 -11.80 0.10 3.59
N PRO A 69 -12.21 1.18 4.28
CA PRO A 69 -11.94 1.35 5.71
C PRO A 69 -12.34 0.10 6.51
N GLY A 70 -11.43 -0.39 7.35
CA GLY A 70 -11.63 -1.56 8.20
C GLY A 70 -11.24 -2.93 7.61
N ASP A 71 -10.85 -2.99 6.33
CA ASP A 71 -10.43 -4.25 5.69
C ASP A 71 -9.25 -4.94 6.41
N TYR A 72 -8.43 -4.16 7.11
CA TYR A 72 -7.24 -4.63 7.83
C TYR A 72 -7.27 -4.26 9.33
N SER A 73 -8.46 -4.27 9.93
CA SER A 73 -8.66 -4.11 11.38
C SER A 73 -8.59 -5.43 12.14
#